data_AF-A0A2V5R7G9-F1
#
_entry.id   AF-A0A2V5R7G9-F1
#
_cell.length_a   1.000
_cell.length_b   1.000
_cell.length_c   1.000
_cell.angle_alpha   90.00
_cell.angle_beta   90.00
_cell.angle_gamma   90.00
#
_symmetry.space_group_name_H-M   'P 1'
#
loop_
_entity.id
_entity.type
_entity.pdbx_description
1 polymer ?
#
loop_
_entity_poly.entity_id
_entity_poly.type
_entity_poly.pdbx_seq_one_letter_code
_entity_poly.pdbx_strand_id
1 'polypeptide(L)'
;MKTLLLVMSILIGGFVTLIFVGRERLGIGWGQILGALAAFFASALIVPATIVAAFALYGIWPQFRYWVFDHNVVPGLTNHPAWWVIIFAVGFPLVTLWARRIVAATPEAVVAARRSFVLVTAGFFFTALVSFWPFLSRQDYLPFYPLAFVICTGPVLTISDRWARNRNIAKIWRVMPVPAMFGVCELLVALLVHPFWEDKAKLESDLLRDTLKLTEPGDFVFDRRGETVFRQRCFYPIIETFTEERIRRGLMEDNAIQRCIDTRTCVAILPGAMPSATFRFLEQNYLPIGNKLRVAGVLLHSSTDGKHFDFETVIPASYKIIARDVGTVMGVLDGERYEGEERFLSPGTHTFVQTSTGHDLVVFWAQAVDRNFRPIDSSTSPGSLN
;
A
#
# COMPACT_ATOMS: atom_id res chain seq x y z
N MET A 1 10.74 -10.04 -6.54
CA MET A 1 10.40 -10.55 -7.89
C MET A 1 10.48 -9.48 -8.99
N LYS A 2 9.95 -8.26 -8.81
CA LYS A 2 9.94 -7.21 -9.87
C LYS A 2 11.34 -6.81 -10.36
N THR A 3 12.32 -6.79 -9.45
CA THR A 3 13.74 -6.55 -9.78
C THR A 3 14.30 -7.58 -10.75
N LEU A 4 13.84 -8.85 -10.71
CA LEU A 4 14.27 -9.87 -11.66
C LEU A 4 13.80 -9.55 -13.07
N LEU A 5 12.56 -9.06 -13.22
CA LEU A 5 12.04 -8.64 -14.51
C LEU A 5 12.87 -7.49 -15.10
N LEU A 6 13.25 -6.51 -14.27
CA LEU A 6 14.12 -5.42 -14.70
C LEU A 6 15.52 -5.92 -15.11
N VAL A 7 16.13 -6.81 -14.32
CA VAL A 7 17.42 -7.43 -14.66
C VAL A 7 17.33 -8.18 -15.99
N MET A 8 16.28 -8.99 -16.19
CA MET A 8 16.08 -9.70 -17.47
C MET A 8 15.89 -8.73 -18.64
N SER A 9 15.16 -7.63 -18.41
CA SER A 9 14.96 -6.58 -19.41
C SER A 9 16.28 -5.92 -19.81
N ILE A 10 17.16 -5.64 -18.86
CA ILE A 10 18.51 -5.09 -19.10
C ILE A 10 19.37 -6.07 -19.89
N LEU A 11 19.37 -7.34 -19.51
CA LEU A 11 20.15 -8.38 -20.19
C LEU A 11 19.69 -8.57 -21.63
N ILE A 12 18.38 -8.66 -21.85
CA ILE A 12 17.78 -8.81 -23.18
C ILE A 12 18.00 -7.55 -24.02
N GLY A 13 17.81 -6.37 -23.43
CA GLY A 13 18.12 -5.09 -24.06
C GLY A 13 19.57 -5.02 -24.53
N GLY A 14 20.52 -5.35 -23.65
CA GLY A 14 21.95 -5.39 -23.97
C GLY A 14 22.27 -6.39 -25.07
N PHE A 15 21.73 -7.61 -24.98
CA PHE A 15 21.93 -8.66 -25.98
C PHE A 15 21.40 -8.28 -27.36
N VAL A 16 20.15 -7.82 -27.45
CA VAL A 16 19.52 -7.39 -28.71
C VAL A 16 20.26 -6.19 -29.32
N THR A 17 20.68 -5.23 -28.50
CA THR A 17 21.47 -4.09 -28.96
C THR A 17 22.83 -4.52 -29.52
N LEU A 18 23.51 -5.45 -28.85
CA LEU A 18 24.77 -6.01 -29.36
C LEU A 18 24.59 -6.72 -30.70
N ILE A 19 23.47 -7.44 -30.90
CA ILE A 19 23.13 -8.07 -32.19
C ILE A 19 22.92 -7.01 -33.27
N PHE A 20 22.14 -5.95 -32.99
CA PHE A 20 21.78 -4.97 -34.02
C PHE A 20 22.91 -4.02 -34.39
N VAL A 21 23.67 -3.53 -33.41
CA VAL A 21 24.76 -2.58 -33.67
C VAL A 21 26.05 -3.31 -34.05
N GLY A 22 26.26 -4.50 -33.50
CA GLY A 22 27.47 -5.29 -33.69
C GLY A 22 28.59 -4.85 -32.75
N ARG A 23 29.24 -5.85 -32.13
CA ARG A 23 30.37 -5.67 -31.21
C ARG A 23 31.53 -4.87 -31.85
N GLU A 24 31.83 -5.18 -33.11
CA GLU A 24 32.96 -4.58 -33.83
C GLU A 24 32.76 -3.08 -34.07
N ARG A 25 31.53 -2.66 -34.39
CA ARG A 25 31.19 -1.25 -34.57
C ARG A 25 31.27 -0.45 -33.27
N LEU A 26 31.15 -1.12 -32.12
CA LEU A 26 31.27 -0.52 -30.80
C LEU A 26 32.70 -0.54 -30.26
N GLY A 27 33.62 -1.24 -30.93
CA GLY A 27 35.01 -1.38 -30.47
C GLY A 27 35.16 -2.17 -29.15
N ILE A 28 34.19 -3.02 -28.81
CA ILE A 28 34.14 -3.71 -27.51
C ILE A 28 34.75 -5.12 -27.61
N GLY A 29 35.65 -5.47 -26.70
CA GLY A 29 36.20 -6.82 -26.57
C GLY A 29 35.32 -7.74 -25.70
N TRP A 30 35.39 -9.06 -25.91
CA TRP A 30 34.68 -10.04 -25.05
C TRP A 30 35.06 -9.93 -23.57
N GLY A 31 36.32 -9.63 -23.26
CA GLY A 31 36.77 -9.42 -21.89
C GLY A 31 36.11 -8.21 -21.22
N GLN A 32 35.83 -7.14 -21.96
CA GLN A 32 35.10 -5.98 -21.44
C GLN A 32 33.63 -6.29 -21.19
N ILE A 33 32.99 -7.08 -22.06
CA ILE A 33 31.61 -7.54 -21.86
C ILE A 33 31.52 -8.42 -20.60
N LEU A 34 32.41 -9.40 -20.48
CA LEU A 34 32.45 -10.29 -19.30
C LEU A 34 32.76 -9.51 -18.03
N GLY A 35 33.70 -8.57 -18.06
CA GLY A 35 34.01 -7.70 -16.93
C GLY A 35 32.83 -6.82 -16.53
N ALA A 36 32.11 -6.25 -17.49
CA ALA A 36 30.91 -5.45 -17.24
C ALA A 36 29.76 -6.29 -16.67
N LEU A 37 29.53 -7.49 -17.20
CA LEU A 37 28.54 -8.43 -16.66
C LEU A 37 28.89 -8.85 -15.24
N ALA A 38 30.15 -9.20 -14.97
CA ALA A 38 30.62 -9.56 -13.63
C ALA A 38 30.44 -8.41 -12.65
N ALA A 39 30.82 -7.18 -13.02
CA ALA A 39 30.61 -5.99 -12.20
C ALA A 39 29.11 -5.69 -11.96
N PHE A 40 28.28 -5.86 -12.99
CA PHE A 40 26.83 -5.69 -12.89
C PHE A 40 26.21 -6.71 -11.92
N PHE A 41 26.51 -8.00 -12.06
CA PHE A 41 25.97 -9.02 -11.17
C PHE A 41 26.51 -8.90 -9.75
N ALA A 42 27.80 -8.60 -9.58
CA ALA A 42 28.38 -8.35 -8.26
C ALA A 42 27.64 -7.19 -7.57
N SER A 43 27.52 -6.03 -8.23
CA SER A 43 26.83 -4.87 -7.66
C SER A 43 25.34 -5.13 -7.41
N ALA A 44 24.63 -5.80 -8.33
CA ALA A 44 23.22 -6.11 -8.20
C ALA A 44 22.92 -7.12 -7.08
N LEU A 45 23.85 -8.04 -6.78
CA LEU A 45 23.66 -9.10 -5.79
C LEU A 45 24.19 -8.74 -4.40
N ILE A 46 25.14 -7.80 -4.26
CA ILE A 46 25.72 -7.44 -2.95
C ILE A 46 24.65 -7.11 -1.92
N VAL A 47 23.72 -6.20 -2.24
CA VAL A 47 22.70 -5.77 -1.25
C VAL A 47 21.72 -6.91 -0.92
N PRO A 48 21.06 -7.57 -1.90
CA PRO A 48 20.19 -8.70 -1.60
C PRO A 48 20.89 -9.85 -0.86
N ALA A 49 22.11 -10.20 -1.25
CA ALA A 49 22.88 -11.26 -0.62
C ALA A 49 23.23 -10.91 0.83
N THR A 50 23.58 -9.65 1.10
CA THR A 50 23.86 -9.17 2.47
C THR A 50 22.61 -9.27 3.35
N ILE A 51 21.45 -8.87 2.83
CA ILE A 51 20.17 -8.99 3.56
C ILE A 51 19.85 -10.46 3.84
N VAL A 52 19.93 -11.32 2.81
CA VAL A 52 19.70 -12.77 2.93
C VAL A 52 20.64 -13.38 3.97
N ALA A 53 21.93 -13.05 3.92
CA ALA A 53 22.93 -13.53 4.87
C ALA A 53 22.59 -13.07 6.30
N ALA A 54 22.18 -11.82 6.50
CA ALA A 54 21.79 -11.33 7.82
C ALA A 54 20.63 -12.15 8.40
N PHE A 55 19.52 -12.30 7.66
CA PHE A 55 18.37 -13.08 8.14
C PHE A 55 18.71 -14.56 8.38
N ALA A 56 19.60 -15.14 7.57
CA ALA A 56 20.10 -16.49 7.79
C ALA A 56 20.95 -16.61 9.06
N LEU A 57 21.85 -15.64 9.31
CA LEU A 57 22.68 -15.60 10.52
C LEU A 57 21.86 -15.38 11.80
N TYR A 58 20.74 -14.67 11.72
CA TYR A 58 19.79 -14.52 12.84
C TYR A 58 18.88 -15.74 13.05
N GLY A 59 19.00 -16.80 12.25
CA GLY A 59 18.21 -18.03 12.41
C GLY A 59 16.74 -17.90 11.97
N ILE A 60 16.36 -16.81 11.32
CA ILE A 60 14.98 -16.50 10.90
C ILE A 60 14.79 -16.62 9.37
N TRP A 61 15.65 -17.43 8.72
CA TRP A 61 15.57 -17.70 7.29
C TRP A 61 14.20 -18.24 6.83
N PRO A 62 13.57 -19.22 7.52
CA PRO A 62 12.27 -19.74 7.07
C PRO A 62 11.19 -18.66 7.01
N GLN A 63 11.13 -17.78 8.01
CA GLN A 63 10.18 -16.67 8.08
C GLN A 63 10.47 -15.65 6.99
N PHE A 64 11.75 -15.25 6.83
CA PHE A 64 12.15 -14.33 5.78
C PHE A 64 11.78 -14.86 4.39
N ARG A 65 12.11 -16.12 4.11
CA ARG A 65 11.79 -16.77 2.84
C ARG A 65 10.29 -16.77 2.58
N TYR A 66 9.49 -17.15 3.58
CA TYR A 66 8.05 -17.18 3.47
C TYR A 66 7.49 -15.79 3.15
N TRP A 67 7.79 -14.78 3.96
CA TRP A 67 7.21 -13.45 3.79
C TRP A 67 7.68 -12.72 2.52
N VAL A 68 8.94 -12.91 2.10
CA VAL A 68 9.51 -12.21 0.94
C VAL A 68 9.20 -12.91 -0.38
N PHE A 69 9.25 -14.25 -0.41
CA PHE A 69 9.10 -15.00 -1.65
C PHE A 69 7.77 -15.76 -1.69
N ASP A 70 7.54 -16.69 -0.76
CA ASP A 70 6.46 -17.66 -0.90
C ASP A 70 5.08 -16.99 -0.75
N HIS A 71 4.93 -16.04 0.19
CA HIS A 71 3.68 -15.31 0.45
C HIS A 71 3.18 -14.55 -0.79
N ASN A 72 4.11 -13.96 -1.55
CA ASN A 72 3.84 -13.20 -2.77
C ASN A 72 3.47 -14.06 -3.99
N VAL A 73 3.58 -15.39 -3.88
CA VAL A 73 3.21 -16.34 -4.93
C VAL A 73 1.93 -17.05 -4.52
N VAL A 74 0.79 -16.56 -5.00
CA VAL A 74 -0.52 -17.23 -4.82
C VAL A 74 -0.90 -17.92 -6.14
N PRO A 75 -0.93 -19.26 -6.19
CA PRO A 75 -1.18 -19.99 -7.43
C PRO A 75 -2.50 -19.58 -8.09
N GLY A 76 -2.51 -19.25 -9.38
CA GLY A 76 -3.75 -18.91 -10.11
C GLY A 76 -4.44 -17.63 -9.65
N LEU A 77 -3.79 -16.76 -8.86
CA LEU A 77 -4.27 -15.41 -8.63
C LEU A 77 -3.81 -14.52 -9.77
N THR A 78 -4.73 -14.15 -10.66
CA THR A 78 -4.47 -13.23 -11.77
C THR A 78 -5.54 -12.16 -11.87
N ASN A 79 -5.17 -10.89 -12.06
CA ASN A 79 -6.13 -9.78 -12.22
C ASN A 79 -6.34 -9.32 -13.67
N HIS A 80 -5.84 -10.08 -14.63
CA HIS A 80 -5.95 -9.83 -16.06
C HIS A 80 -6.14 -11.17 -16.80
N PRO A 81 -6.74 -11.17 -18.00
CA PRO A 81 -7.08 -12.40 -18.70
C PRO A 81 -5.85 -13.03 -19.38
N ALA A 82 -5.85 -14.36 -19.48
CA ALA A 82 -4.72 -15.13 -20.02
C ALA A 82 -4.33 -14.77 -21.47
N TRP A 83 -5.26 -14.23 -22.27
CA TRP A 83 -4.97 -13.80 -23.64
C TRP A 83 -4.02 -12.59 -23.72
N TRP A 84 -3.74 -11.90 -22.61
CA TRP A 84 -2.74 -10.83 -22.56
C TRP A 84 -1.33 -11.29 -22.94
N VAL A 85 -1.03 -12.60 -22.92
CA VAL A 85 0.20 -13.16 -23.49
C VAL A 85 0.43 -12.75 -24.95
N ILE A 86 -0.64 -12.45 -25.70
CA ILE A 86 -0.57 -11.93 -27.08
C ILE A 86 0.15 -10.57 -27.12
N ILE A 87 0.04 -9.75 -26.07
CA ILE A 87 0.72 -8.44 -25.99
C ILE A 87 2.24 -8.64 -26.05
N PHE A 88 2.78 -9.65 -25.38
CA PHE A 88 4.20 -9.99 -25.52
C PHE A 88 4.50 -10.58 -26.89
N ALA A 89 3.71 -11.56 -27.34
CA ALA A 89 3.93 -12.26 -28.61
C ALA A 89 3.92 -11.32 -29.83
N VAL A 90 3.14 -10.24 -29.80
CA VAL A 90 3.05 -9.26 -30.89
C VAL A 90 3.88 -8.01 -30.58
N GLY A 91 3.74 -7.46 -29.37
CA GLY A 91 4.35 -6.19 -28.97
C GLY A 91 5.87 -6.26 -28.92
N PHE A 92 6.46 -7.31 -28.37
CA PHE A 92 7.92 -7.40 -28.27
C PHE A 92 8.59 -7.52 -29.65
N PRO A 93 8.12 -8.36 -30.60
CA PRO A 93 8.61 -8.33 -31.97
C PRO A 93 8.50 -6.96 -32.62
N LEU A 94 7.38 -6.24 -32.45
CA LEU A 94 7.27 -4.87 -32.96
C LEU A 94 8.34 -3.96 -32.36
N VAL A 95 8.53 -3.96 -31.04
CA VAL A 95 9.60 -3.20 -30.36
C VAL A 95 10.98 -3.51 -30.98
N THR A 96 11.29 -4.79 -31.21
CA THR A 96 12.58 -5.19 -31.80
C THR A 96 12.73 -4.71 -33.25
N LEU A 97 11.66 -4.74 -34.05
CA LEU A 97 11.65 -4.21 -35.41
C LEU A 97 11.89 -2.70 -35.42
N TRP A 98 11.23 -1.96 -34.52
CA TRP A 98 11.43 -0.52 -34.34
C TRP A 98 12.86 -0.19 -33.91
N ALA A 99 13.41 -0.94 -32.95
CA ALA A 99 14.80 -0.79 -32.52
C ALA A 99 15.77 -1.02 -33.69
N ARG A 100 15.56 -2.06 -34.50
CA ARG A 100 16.37 -2.32 -35.70
C ARG A 100 16.30 -1.17 -36.70
N ARG A 101 15.12 -0.59 -36.92
CA ARG A 101 14.95 0.59 -37.80
C ARG A 101 15.68 1.82 -37.26
N ILE A 102 15.66 2.05 -35.95
CA ILE A 102 16.39 3.16 -35.31
C ILE A 102 17.90 2.98 -35.47
N VAL A 103 18.41 1.76 -35.26
CA VAL A 103 19.83 1.46 -35.45
C VAL A 103 20.25 1.68 -36.90
N ALA A 104 19.46 1.19 -37.87
CA ALA A 104 19.73 1.39 -39.29
C ALA A 104 19.70 2.87 -39.71
N ALA A 105 18.88 3.69 -39.06
CA ALA A 105 18.74 5.12 -39.34
C ALA A 105 19.74 6.01 -38.58
N THR A 106 20.54 5.46 -37.66
CA THR A 106 21.48 6.23 -36.83
C THR A 106 22.93 5.93 -37.25
N PRO A 107 23.66 6.90 -37.85
CA PRO A 107 25.01 6.67 -38.35
C PRO A 107 26.04 6.35 -37.25
N GLU A 108 25.89 6.98 -36.08
CA GLU A 108 26.82 6.82 -34.96
C GLU A 108 26.47 5.59 -34.12
N ALA A 109 27.39 4.64 -34.05
CA ALA A 109 27.19 3.34 -33.40
C ALA A 109 26.85 3.46 -31.90
N VAL A 110 27.51 4.38 -31.19
CA VAL A 110 27.28 4.58 -29.73
C VAL A 110 25.87 5.12 -29.46
N VAL A 111 25.42 6.08 -30.26
CA VAL A 111 24.06 6.65 -30.14
C VAL A 111 23.01 5.63 -30.57
N ALA A 112 23.26 4.88 -31.63
CA ALA A 112 22.40 3.78 -32.07
C ALA A 112 22.23 2.73 -30.95
N ALA A 113 23.33 2.36 -30.29
CA ALA A 113 23.32 1.42 -29.17
C ALA A 113 22.52 1.94 -27.99
N ARG A 114 22.74 3.18 -27.54
CA ARG A 114 22.01 3.76 -26.41
C ARG A 114 20.50 3.80 -26.67
N ARG A 115 20.07 4.25 -27.86
CA ARG A 115 18.66 4.32 -28.24
C ARG A 115 18.01 2.95 -28.32
N SER A 116 18.69 2.00 -28.97
CA SER A 116 18.21 0.61 -29.07
C SER A 116 18.11 -0.03 -27.68
N PHE A 117 19.10 0.18 -26.82
CA PHE A 117 19.15 -0.42 -25.49
C PHE A 117 17.97 0.04 -24.63
N VAL A 118 17.74 1.35 -24.57
CA VAL A 118 16.63 1.92 -23.79
C VAL A 118 15.28 1.43 -24.33
N LEU A 119 15.08 1.48 -25.65
CA LEU A 119 13.83 1.05 -26.27
C LEU A 119 13.52 -0.43 -26.04
N VAL A 120 14.50 -1.31 -26.25
CA VAL A 120 14.30 -2.75 -26.08
C VAL A 120 14.13 -3.09 -24.60
N THR A 121 14.91 -2.47 -23.70
CA THR A 121 14.77 -2.69 -22.25
C THR A 121 13.37 -2.28 -21.78
N ALA A 122 12.90 -1.09 -22.15
CA ALA A 122 11.58 -0.61 -21.75
C ALA A 122 10.44 -1.43 -22.37
N GLY A 123 10.56 -1.74 -23.67
CA GLY A 123 9.55 -2.49 -24.40
C GLY A 123 9.46 -3.94 -23.94
N PHE A 124 10.59 -4.60 -23.67
CA PHE A 124 10.61 -5.92 -23.04
C PHE A 124 9.98 -5.86 -21.65
N PHE A 125 10.43 -4.93 -20.79
CA PHE A 125 9.90 -4.77 -19.44
C PHE A 125 8.38 -4.62 -19.44
N PHE A 126 7.86 -3.68 -20.23
CA PHE A 126 6.42 -3.41 -20.31
C PHE A 126 5.64 -4.59 -20.84
N THR A 127 6.05 -5.15 -21.99
CA THR A 127 5.30 -6.24 -22.62
C THR A 127 5.33 -7.51 -21.77
N ALA A 128 6.47 -7.84 -21.14
CA ALA A 128 6.58 -8.98 -20.25
C ALA A 128 5.84 -8.76 -18.92
N LEU A 129 5.87 -7.54 -18.37
CA LEU A 129 5.10 -7.17 -17.18
C LEU A 129 3.62 -7.39 -17.43
N VAL A 130 3.06 -6.77 -18.48
CA VAL A 130 1.63 -6.88 -18.77
C VAL A 130 1.20 -8.32 -19.09
N SER A 131 2.08 -9.11 -19.73
CA SER A 131 1.71 -10.44 -20.23
C SER A 131 1.85 -11.57 -19.22
N PHE A 132 2.83 -11.48 -18.33
CA PHE A 132 3.22 -12.59 -17.45
C PHE A 132 3.13 -12.26 -15.97
N TRP A 133 2.96 -11.00 -15.60
CA TRP A 133 2.93 -10.62 -14.19
C TRP A 133 1.55 -10.85 -13.59
N PRO A 134 1.38 -11.76 -12.63
CA PRO A 134 0.06 -12.25 -12.20
C PRO A 134 -0.85 -11.14 -11.67
N PHE A 135 -0.30 -10.17 -10.95
CA PHE A 135 -1.08 -9.11 -10.33
C PHE A 135 -0.51 -7.73 -10.67
N LEU A 136 -1.19 -7.02 -11.57
CA LEU A 136 -0.78 -5.70 -12.03
C LEU A 136 -1.43 -4.61 -11.17
N SER A 137 -0.60 -3.86 -10.48
CA SER A 137 -0.95 -2.63 -9.75
C SER A 137 -0.34 -1.41 -10.45
N ARG A 138 -0.83 -0.20 -10.11
CA ARG A 138 -0.25 1.05 -10.64
C ARG A 138 1.24 1.20 -10.31
N GLN A 139 1.67 0.64 -9.17
CA GLN A 139 3.06 0.72 -8.71
C GLN A 139 4.00 -0.15 -9.54
N ASP A 140 3.49 -1.16 -10.25
CA ASP A 140 4.32 -2.04 -11.09
C ASP A 140 4.92 -1.33 -12.30
N TYR A 141 4.29 -0.23 -12.73
CA TYR A 141 4.75 0.59 -13.85
C TYR A 141 5.84 1.59 -13.45
N LEU A 142 6.16 1.74 -12.15
CA LEU A 142 7.16 2.71 -11.69
C LEU A 142 8.53 2.57 -12.37
N PRO A 143 9.09 1.36 -12.59
CA PRO A 143 10.35 1.21 -13.32
C PRO A 143 10.24 1.56 -14.82
N PHE A 144 9.03 1.50 -15.39
CA PHE A 144 8.79 1.78 -16.80
C PHE A 144 8.70 3.28 -17.10
N TYR A 145 8.07 4.08 -16.23
CA TYR A 145 7.81 5.50 -16.52
C TYR A 145 9.07 6.31 -16.86
N PRO A 146 10.21 6.20 -16.14
CA PRO A 146 11.43 6.92 -16.50
C PRO A 146 11.96 6.52 -17.89
N LEU A 147 11.87 5.24 -18.24
CA LEU A 147 12.32 4.75 -19.55
C LEU A 147 11.39 5.23 -20.66
N ALA A 148 10.08 5.18 -20.43
CA ALA A 148 9.08 5.72 -21.36
C ALA A 148 9.30 7.22 -21.59
N PHE A 149 9.59 7.97 -20.53
CA PHE A 149 9.93 9.39 -20.62
C PHE A 149 11.16 9.62 -21.52
N VAL A 150 12.26 8.91 -21.30
CA VAL A 150 13.47 8.99 -22.14
C VAL A 150 13.16 8.62 -23.60
N ILE A 151 12.31 7.62 -23.84
CA ILE A 151 11.92 7.22 -25.21
C ILE A 151 11.09 8.30 -25.89
N CYS A 152 10.15 8.93 -25.17
CA CYS A 152 9.26 9.95 -25.72
C CYS A 152 9.95 11.31 -25.95
N THR A 153 10.92 11.67 -25.12
CA THR A 153 11.64 12.96 -25.25
C THR A 153 12.39 13.10 -26.58
N GLY A 154 13.01 12.03 -27.08
CA GLY A 154 13.78 12.07 -28.34
C GLY A 154 12.94 12.47 -29.57
N PRO A 155 11.81 11.79 -29.85
CA PRO A 155 10.86 12.19 -30.88
C PRO A 155 10.31 13.61 -30.68
N VAL A 156 9.94 13.99 -29.46
CA VAL A 156 9.41 15.33 -29.15
C VAL A 156 10.43 16.42 -29.49
N LEU A 157 11.69 16.24 -29.10
CA LEU A 157 12.78 17.17 -29.45
C LEU A 157 13.01 17.22 -30.96
N THR A 158 13.02 16.06 -31.63
CA THR A 158 13.23 15.98 -33.08
C THR A 158 12.12 16.68 -33.86
N ILE A 159 10.86 16.53 -33.43
CA ILE A 159 9.70 17.21 -34.02
C ILE A 159 9.78 18.70 -33.74
N SER A 160 10.11 19.10 -32.51
CA SER A 160 10.33 20.50 -32.12
C SER A 160 11.36 21.18 -33.02
N ASP A 161 12.52 20.56 -33.24
CA ASP A 161 13.61 21.11 -34.07
C ASP A 161 13.24 21.20 -35.55
N ARG A 162 12.37 20.31 -36.04
CA ARG A 162 11.83 20.38 -37.41
C ARG A 162 10.82 21.52 -37.56
N TRP A 163 9.95 21.70 -36.58
CA TRP A 163 8.95 22.79 -36.58
C TRP A 163 9.59 24.17 -36.38
N ALA A 164 10.60 24.29 -35.51
CA ALA A 164 11.33 25.53 -35.28
C ALA A 164 12.10 26.01 -36.53
N ARG A 165 12.48 25.11 -37.45
CA ARG A 165 13.10 25.44 -38.74
C ARG A 165 12.13 26.00 -39.78
N ASN A 166 10.82 25.84 -39.59
CA ASN A 166 9.82 26.33 -40.53
C ASN A 166 9.49 27.81 -40.26
N ARG A 167 9.86 28.72 -41.18
CA ARG A 167 9.93 30.18 -40.94
C ARG A 167 8.63 30.84 -40.46
N ASN A 168 7.46 30.34 -40.87
CA ASN A 168 6.16 30.92 -40.48
C ASN A 168 5.72 30.53 -39.06
N ILE A 169 6.22 29.41 -38.53
CA ILE A 169 5.87 28.87 -37.21
C ILE A 169 6.96 29.24 -36.19
N ALA A 170 8.19 29.52 -36.64
CA ALA A 170 9.37 29.77 -35.82
C ALA A 170 9.27 30.92 -34.80
N LYS A 171 8.40 31.92 -34.97
CA LYS A 171 8.32 33.07 -34.03
C LYS A 171 7.79 32.69 -32.65
N ILE A 172 6.73 31.87 -32.57
CA ILE A 172 6.12 31.46 -31.29
C ILE A 172 6.98 30.40 -30.59
N TRP A 173 7.49 29.44 -31.36
CA TRP A 173 8.28 28.31 -30.82
C TRP A 173 9.74 28.66 -30.50
N ARG A 174 10.24 29.83 -30.92
CA ARG A 174 11.51 30.39 -30.41
C ARG A 174 11.40 30.91 -28.98
N VAL A 175 10.23 31.41 -28.60
CA VAL A 175 10.00 32.00 -27.27
C VAL A 175 9.69 30.90 -26.25
N MET A 176 8.97 29.85 -26.67
CA MET A 176 8.71 28.68 -25.83
C MET A 176 8.88 27.39 -26.64
N PRO A 177 10.04 26.70 -26.55
CA PRO A 177 10.24 25.43 -27.25
C PRO A 177 9.27 24.37 -26.71
N VAL A 178 8.90 23.39 -27.54
CA VAL A 178 7.91 22.34 -27.21
C VAL A 178 8.16 21.67 -25.85
N PRO A 179 9.42 21.34 -25.46
CA PRO A 179 9.68 20.74 -24.15
C PRO A 179 9.39 21.68 -22.98
N ALA A 180 9.65 22.98 -23.13
CA ALA A 180 9.33 23.98 -22.11
C ALA A 180 7.81 24.12 -21.96
N MET A 181 7.07 24.10 -23.08
CA MET A 181 5.61 24.07 -23.05
C MET A 181 5.09 22.82 -22.35
N PHE A 182 5.65 21.64 -22.66
CA PHE A 182 5.27 20.39 -22.01
C PHE A 182 5.53 20.44 -20.50
N GLY A 183 6.70 20.93 -20.07
CA GLY A 183 7.03 21.10 -18.65
C GLY A 183 6.11 22.10 -17.94
N VAL A 184 5.74 23.21 -18.59
CA VAL A 184 4.76 24.16 -18.03
C VAL A 184 3.37 23.55 -17.96
N CYS A 185 2.92 22.84 -18.99
CA CYS A 185 1.64 22.13 -18.97
C CYS A 185 1.60 21.05 -17.89
N GLU A 186 2.67 20.27 -17.75
CA GLU A 186 2.80 19.25 -16.71
C GLU A 186 2.78 19.89 -15.31
N LEU A 187 3.49 20.99 -15.10
CA LEU A 187 3.44 21.75 -13.85
C LEU A 187 2.03 22.28 -13.57
N LEU A 188 1.33 22.85 -14.57
CA LEU A 188 -0.04 23.33 -14.42
C LEU A 188 -1.01 22.18 -14.10
N VAL A 189 -0.88 21.05 -14.79
CA VAL A 189 -1.68 19.85 -14.50
C VAL A 189 -1.37 19.33 -13.09
N ALA A 190 -0.10 19.29 -12.69
CA ALA A 190 0.30 18.90 -11.34
C ALA A 190 -0.32 19.83 -10.29
N LEU A 191 -0.30 21.15 -10.52
CA LEU A 191 -0.93 22.13 -9.63
C LEU A 191 -2.46 22.02 -9.58
N LEU A 192 -3.11 21.61 -10.67
CA LEU A 192 -4.57 21.43 -10.74
C LEU A 192 -5.03 20.10 -10.14
N VAL A 193 -4.28 19.00 -10.36
CA VAL A 193 -4.63 17.64 -9.90
C VAL A 193 -4.15 17.42 -8.45
N HIS A 194 -3.00 17.99 -8.11
CA HIS A 194 -2.38 17.93 -6.79
C HIS A 194 -2.14 19.35 -6.26
N PRO A 195 -3.21 20.10 -5.97
CA PRO A 195 -3.10 21.44 -5.42
C PRO A 195 -2.26 21.42 -4.13
N PHE A 196 -1.18 22.20 -4.10
CA PHE A 196 -0.26 22.26 -2.96
C PHE A 196 -0.91 22.83 -1.69
N TRP A 197 -2.06 23.49 -1.82
CA TRP A 197 -2.84 24.04 -0.72
C TRP A 197 -3.80 23.02 -0.09
N GLU A 198 -4.03 21.86 -0.71
CA GLU A 198 -4.78 20.77 -0.08
C GLU A 198 -3.84 19.87 0.72
N ASP A 199 -3.99 19.88 2.05
CA ASP A 199 -3.29 18.94 2.92
C ASP A 199 -3.94 17.56 2.87
N LYS A 200 -3.61 16.80 1.81
CA LYS A 200 -4.02 15.40 1.66
C LYS A 200 -3.38 14.48 2.71
N ALA A 201 -2.28 14.91 3.34
CA ALA A 201 -1.61 14.19 4.42
C ALA A 201 -2.27 14.41 5.78
N LYS A 202 -3.18 15.38 5.91
CA LYS A 202 -3.90 15.66 7.15
C LYS A 202 -4.59 14.43 7.71
N LEU A 203 -5.26 13.64 6.87
CA LEU A 203 -6.00 12.46 7.33
C LEU A 203 -5.07 11.38 7.92
N GLU A 204 -3.90 11.16 7.33
CA GLU A 204 -2.89 10.23 7.85
C GLU A 204 -2.20 10.80 9.10
N SER A 205 -1.92 12.11 9.10
CA SER A 205 -1.31 12.81 10.23
C SER A 205 -2.22 12.83 11.45
N ASP A 206 -3.51 13.05 11.26
CA ASP A 206 -4.53 13.01 12.32
C ASP A 206 -4.72 11.58 12.83
N LEU A 207 -4.76 10.57 11.95
CA LEU A 207 -4.80 9.16 12.37
C LEU A 207 -3.60 8.80 13.28
N LEU A 208 -2.38 9.17 12.87
CA LEU A 208 -1.18 8.91 13.66
C LEU A 208 -1.20 9.68 14.99
N ARG A 209 -1.56 10.97 14.94
CA ARG A 209 -1.67 11.82 16.13
C ARG A 209 -2.66 11.24 17.13
N ASP A 210 -3.84 10.85 16.69
CA ASP A 210 -4.91 10.34 17.55
C ASP A 210 -4.56 8.96 18.10
N THR A 211 -3.96 8.09 17.28
CA THR A 211 -3.45 6.79 17.75
C THR A 211 -2.40 6.99 18.83
N LEU A 212 -1.41 7.86 18.62
CA LEU A 212 -0.34 8.13 19.57
C LEU A 212 -0.86 8.78 20.85
N LYS A 213 -1.84 9.68 20.74
CA LYS A 213 -2.51 10.26 21.90
C LYS A 213 -3.32 9.22 22.66
N LEU A 214 -3.95 8.28 21.98
CA LEU A 214 -4.85 7.31 22.59
C LEU A 214 -4.12 6.12 23.24
N THR A 215 -2.98 5.72 22.71
CA THR A 215 -2.28 4.47 23.09
C THR A 215 -0.89 4.72 23.65
N GLU A 216 -0.37 3.76 24.41
CA GLU A 216 1.00 3.71 24.93
C GLU A 216 1.88 2.78 24.08
N PRO A 217 3.22 2.83 24.21
CA PRO A 217 4.11 1.94 23.43
C PRO A 217 3.87 0.44 23.63
N GLY A 218 3.32 0.05 24.79
CA GLY A 218 2.98 -1.35 25.11
C GLY A 218 1.61 -1.80 24.58
N ASP A 219 0.77 -0.86 24.12
CA ASP A 219 -0.56 -1.19 23.63
C ASP A 219 -0.51 -1.77 22.22
N PHE A 220 -1.33 -2.79 21.99
CA PHE A 220 -1.54 -3.36 20.66
C PHE A 220 -2.64 -2.60 19.91
N VAL A 221 -2.43 -2.40 18.62
CA VAL A 221 -3.39 -1.79 17.69
C VAL A 221 -3.71 -2.79 16.58
N PHE A 222 -4.99 -2.96 16.28
CA PHE A 222 -5.39 -3.66 15.07
C PHE A 222 -5.21 -2.71 13.88
N ASP A 223 -4.20 -3.01 13.09
CA ASP A 223 -3.87 -2.26 11.89
C ASP A 223 -3.74 -3.22 10.73
N ARG A 224 -4.54 -2.96 9.69
CA ARG A 224 -4.64 -3.79 8.50
C ARG A 224 -3.35 -3.80 7.67
N ARG A 225 -2.68 -2.65 7.55
CA ARG A 225 -1.54 -2.44 6.63
C ARG A 225 -0.25 -2.00 7.31
N GLY A 226 -0.31 -1.60 8.57
CA GLY A 226 0.80 -0.97 9.27
C GLY A 226 0.86 0.54 9.03
N GLU A 227 -0.28 1.22 8.94
CA GLU A 227 -0.35 2.69 8.92
C GLU A 227 0.19 3.30 10.24
N THR A 228 0.10 2.58 11.36
CA THR A 228 0.50 3.00 12.72
C THR A 228 1.81 2.32 13.15
N VAL A 229 2.87 2.56 12.40
CA VAL A 229 4.21 1.96 12.59
C VAL A 229 4.81 2.13 14.00
N PHE A 230 4.33 3.10 14.77
CA PHE A 230 4.81 3.39 16.14
C PHE A 230 4.12 2.56 17.23
N ARG A 231 3.21 1.66 16.86
CA ARG A 231 2.51 0.77 17.80
C ARG A 231 2.65 -0.68 17.38
N GLN A 232 2.56 -1.56 18.37
CA GLN A 232 2.62 -2.99 18.12
C GLN A 232 1.32 -3.42 17.44
N ARG A 233 1.44 -4.24 16.40
CA ARG A 233 0.27 -4.80 15.71
C ARG A 233 -0.08 -6.13 16.36
N CYS A 234 -1.35 -6.33 16.69
CA CYS A 234 -1.82 -7.65 17.15
C CYS A 234 -1.72 -8.72 16.06
N PHE A 235 -1.92 -8.29 14.81
CA PHE A 235 -1.85 -9.09 13.60
C PHE A 235 -0.80 -8.51 12.64
N TYR A 236 0.31 -9.22 12.45
CA TYR A 236 1.42 -8.79 11.61
C TYR A 236 1.19 -8.90 10.09
N PRO A 237 0.52 -9.94 9.58
CA PRO A 237 0.30 -10.05 8.14
C PRO A 237 -0.45 -8.82 7.62
N ILE A 238 0.03 -8.25 6.53
CA ILE A 238 -0.67 -7.14 5.86
C ILE A 238 -1.90 -7.73 5.19
N ILE A 239 -3.08 -7.28 5.57
CA ILE A 239 -4.33 -7.74 4.94
C ILE A 239 -4.50 -6.93 3.65
N GLU A 240 -4.07 -7.56 2.56
CA GLU A 240 -4.19 -7.14 1.17
C GLU A 240 -4.71 -8.30 0.33
N THR A 241 -4.88 -8.09 -0.98
CA THR A 241 -5.46 -9.10 -1.88
C THR A 241 -4.77 -10.47 -1.79
N PHE A 242 -3.45 -10.53 -1.65
CA PHE A 242 -2.74 -11.81 -1.50
C PHE A 242 -3.08 -12.53 -0.19
N THR A 243 -3.09 -11.81 0.92
CA THR A 243 -3.41 -12.35 2.25
C THR A 243 -4.87 -12.77 2.35
N GLU A 244 -5.78 -11.93 1.85
CA GLU A 244 -7.21 -12.23 1.76
C GLU A 244 -7.46 -13.50 0.95
N GLU A 245 -6.82 -13.61 -0.22
CA GLU A 245 -6.99 -14.78 -1.08
C GLU A 245 -6.39 -16.05 -0.46
N ARG A 246 -5.27 -15.93 0.26
CA ARG A 246 -4.68 -17.04 1.00
C ARG A 246 -5.62 -17.53 2.11
N ILE A 247 -6.18 -16.61 2.90
CA ILE A 247 -7.17 -16.92 3.93
C ILE A 247 -8.40 -17.60 3.30
N ARG A 248 -8.95 -17.01 2.23
CA ARG A 248 -10.13 -17.53 1.54
C ARG A 248 -9.93 -18.96 1.01
N ARG A 249 -8.71 -19.30 0.60
CA ARG A 249 -8.33 -20.62 0.08
C ARG A 249 -7.82 -21.58 1.16
N GLY A 250 -7.80 -21.18 2.43
CA GLY A 250 -7.25 -22.00 3.53
C GLY A 250 -5.73 -22.22 3.44
N LEU A 251 -5.01 -21.39 2.68
CA LEU A 251 -3.54 -21.40 2.57
C LEU A 251 -2.87 -20.63 3.72
N MET A 252 -3.67 -19.91 4.52
CA MET A 252 -3.25 -19.17 5.69
C MET A 252 -4.41 -19.17 6.69
N GLU A 253 -4.09 -19.33 7.96
CA GLU A 253 -5.06 -19.25 9.04
C GLU A 253 -5.54 -17.81 9.25
N ASP A 254 -6.86 -17.62 9.37
CA ASP A 254 -7.45 -16.35 9.80
C ASP A 254 -7.59 -16.35 11.32
N ASN A 255 -6.52 -15.94 12.01
CA ASN A 255 -6.50 -15.79 13.46
C ASN A 255 -6.56 -14.32 13.90
N ALA A 256 -6.93 -13.39 13.01
CA ALA A 256 -6.93 -11.96 13.32
C ALA A 256 -7.80 -11.62 14.55
N ILE A 257 -8.99 -12.22 14.64
CA ILE A 257 -9.92 -12.04 15.77
C ILE A 257 -9.30 -12.59 17.07
N GLN A 258 -8.80 -13.82 17.04
CA GLN A 258 -8.17 -14.45 18.21
C GLN A 258 -7.00 -13.60 18.71
N ARG A 259 -6.18 -13.08 17.79
CA ARG A 259 -5.05 -12.21 18.12
C ARG A 259 -5.51 -10.92 18.79
N CYS A 260 -6.56 -10.27 18.31
CA CYS A 260 -7.12 -9.08 18.99
C CYS A 260 -7.52 -9.38 20.44
N ILE A 261 -8.15 -10.54 20.68
CA ILE A 261 -8.58 -10.96 22.02
C ILE A 261 -7.37 -11.26 22.91
N ASP A 262 -6.44 -12.10 22.43
CA ASP A 262 -5.25 -12.52 23.18
C ASP A 262 -4.35 -11.35 23.56
N THR A 263 -4.19 -10.37 22.66
CA THR A 263 -3.38 -9.18 22.89
C THR A 263 -4.16 -8.01 23.48
N ARG A 264 -5.42 -8.23 23.90
CA ARG A 264 -6.29 -7.21 24.54
C ARG A 264 -6.34 -5.90 23.75
N THR A 265 -6.50 -6.03 22.44
CA THR A 265 -6.38 -4.90 21.52
C THR A 265 -7.62 -4.02 21.61
N CYS A 266 -7.49 -2.88 22.28
CA CYS A 266 -8.59 -1.93 22.46
C CYS A 266 -8.74 -0.91 21.33
N VAL A 267 -7.82 -0.86 20.36
CA VAL A 267 -7.83 0.13 19.28
C VAL A 267 -7.73 -0.56 17.92
N ALA A 268 -8.55 -0.13 16.98
CA ALA A 268 -8.60 -0.66 15.62
C ALA A 268 -8.72 0.44 14.57
N ILE A 269 -8.12 0.22 13.40
CA ILE A 269 -8.17 1.14 12.26
C ILE A 269 -9.03 0.53 11.16
N LEU A 270 -10.08 1.25 10.77
CA LEU A 270 -10.99 0.95 9.65
C LEU A 270 -11.13 2.22 8.81
N PRO A 271 -10.83 2.23 7.50
CA PRO A 271 -11.62 1.43 6.57
C PRO A 271 -10.78 0.83 5.44
N GLY A 272 -11.17 -0.36 5.01
CA GLY A 272 -10.62 -1.03 3.83
C GLY A 272 -11.11 -2.47 3.75
N ALA A 273 -11.04 -3.05 2.55
CA ALA A 273 -11.35 -4.46 2.35
C ALA A 273 -10.49 -5.33 3.29
N MET A 274 -11.16 -6.29 3.93
CA MET A 274 -10.62 -7.30 4.83
C MET A 274 -11.60 -8.50 4.89
N PRO A 275 -11.20 -9.66 5.44
CA PRO A 275 -12.11 -10.79 5.62
C PRO A 275 -13.41 -10.39 6.34
N SER A 276 -14.55 -10.89 5.86
CA SER A 276 -15.88 -10.49 6.34
C SER A 276 -16.14 -10.85 7.80
N ALA A 277 -15.48 -11.89 8.33
CA ALA A 277 -15.54 -12.24 9.74
C ALA A 277 -14.86 -11.17 10.61
N THR A 278 -13.62 -10.82 10.28
CA THR A 278 -12.84 -9.79 10.99
C THR A 278 -13.51 -8.43 10.91
N PHE A 279 -14.04 -8.04 9.75
CA PHE A 279 -14.77 -6.78 9.61
C PHE A 279 -15.99 -6.71 10.56
N ARG A 280 -16.85 -7.74 10.55
CA ARG A 280 -18.03 -7.80 11.43
C ARG A 280 -17.65 -7.79 12.91
N PHE A 281 -16.59 -8.52 13.27
CA PHE A 281 -16.07 -8.53 14.63
C PHE A 281 -15.68 -7.11 15.09
N LEU A 282 -14.95 -6.37 14.26
CA LEU A 282 -14.54 -5.01 14.59
C LEU A 282 -15.72 -4.04 14.64
N GLU A 283 -16.70 -4.16 13.73
CA GLU A 283 -17.89 -3.32 13.76
C GLU A 283 -18.74 -3.52 15.00
N GLN A 284 -18.85 -4.77 15.48
CA GLN A 284 -19.66 -5.11 16.65
C GLN A 284 -19.00 -4.72 17.98
N ASN A 285 -17.67 -4.79 18.05
CA ASN A 285 -16.93 -4.65 19.32
C ASN A 285 -16.15 -3.33 19.45
N TYR A 286 -16.07 -2.52 18.39
CA TYR A 286 -15.33 -1.26 18.38
C TYR A 286 -16.18 -0.10 17.85
N LEU A 287 -16.32 0.93 18.68
CA LEU A 287 -17.06 2.15 18.38
C LEU A 287 -16.17 3.18 17.68
N PRO A 288 -16.70 3.93 16.69
CA PRO A 288 -15.93 4.93 15.97
C PRO A 288 -15.68 6.18 16.82
N ILE A 289 -14.44 6.70 16.81
CA ILE A 289 -14.06 7.98 17.45
C ILE A 289 -13.54 9.04 16.46
N GLY A 290 -13.64 8.73 15.16
CA GLY A 290 -13.15 9.58 14.07
C GLY A 290 -13.46 8.91 12.73
N ASN A 291 -12.80 9.38 11.67
CA ASN A 291 -12.99 8.81 10.34
C ASN A 291 -12.45 7.39 10.20
N LYS A 292 -11.28 7.13 10.81
CA LYS A 292 -10.56 5.86 10.64
C LYS A 292 -10.37 5.04 11.91
N LEU A 293 -10.47 5.67 13.08
CA LEU A 293 -10.08 5.08 14.35
C LEU A 293 -11.32 4.59 15.10
N ARG A 294 -11.24 3.39 15.63
CA ARG A 294 -12.26 2.77 16.47
C ARG A 294 -11.66 2.23 17.75
N VAL A 295 -12.46 2.18 18.79
CA VAL A 295 -12.05 1.79 20.14
C VAL A 295 -13.03 0.80 20.72
N ALA A 296 -12.51 -0.19 21.46
CA ALA A 296 -13.31 -1.20 22.09
C ALA A 296 -14.40 -0.56 22.97
N GLY A 297 -15.64 -0.97 22.72
CA GLY A 297 -16.80 -0.45 23.43
C GLY A 297 -18.11 -0.93 22.81
N VAL A 298 -19.18 -0.74 23.58
CA VAL A 298 -20.52 -1.22 23.24
C VAL A 298 -21.55 -0.16 23.63
N LEU A 299 -22.48 0.10 22.71
CA LEU A 299 -23.66 0.93 22.98
C LEU A 299 -24.65 0.11 23.81
N LEU A 300 -25.02 0.62 24.98
CA LEU A 300 -25.96 -0.06 25.86
C LEU A 300 -27.40 0.20 25.40
N HIS A 301 -28.11 -0.88 25.13
CA HIS A 301 -29.53 -0.86 24.80
C HIS A 301 -30.30 -1.43 25.98
N SER A 302 -31.37 -0.76 26.40
CA SER A 302 -32.15 -1.24 27.54
C SER A 302 -32.94 -2.49 27.18
N SER A 303 -32.91 -3.48 28.08
CA SER A 303 -33.54 -4.79 27.90
C SER A 303 -35.04 -4.79 28.19
N THR A 304 -35.51 -4.10 29.24
CA THR A 304 -36.91 -4.19 29.69
C THR A 304 -37.51 -2.94 30.36
N ASP A 305 -36.74 -2.19 31.18
CA ASP A 305 -37.26 -1.18 32.11
C ASP A 305 -36.63 0.22 31.95
N GLY A 306 -35.83 0.41 30.90
CA GLY A 306 -35.07 1.65 30.68
C GLY A 306 -33.84 1.81 31.57
N LYS A 307 -33.61 0.89 32.52
CA LYS A 307 -32.53 0.97 33.52
C LYS A 307 -31.62 -0.25 33.56
N HIS A 308 -32.10 -1.37 33.04
CA HIS A 308 -31.39 -2.63 32.95
C HIS A 308 -30.77 -2.79 31.56
N PHE A 309 -29.46 -2.98 31.53
CA PHE A 309 -28.67 -3.07 30.31
C PHE A 309 -27.83 -4.34 30.36
N ASP A 310 -28.10 -5.26 29.45
CA ASP A 310 -27.27 -6.43 29.24
C ASP A 310 -26.39 -6.20 28.01
N PHE A 311 -25.11 -6.48 28.15
CA PHE A 311 -24.14 -6.27 27.08
C PHE A 311 -23.04 -7.32 27.12
N GLU A 312 -22.37 -7.52 26.00
CA GLU A 312 -21.27 -8.47 25.88
C GLU A 312 -19.96 -7.71 25.68
N THR A 313 -18.91 -8.12 26.40
CA THR A 313 -17.55 -7.68 26.08
C THR A 313 -16.74 -8.87 25.61
N VAL A 314 -15.97 -8.70 24.53
CA VAL A 314 -15.14 -9.77 23.97
C VAL A 314 -13.65 -9.49 24.19
N ILE A 315 -13.25 -8.21 24.28
CA ILE A 315 -11.87 -7.80 24.56
C ILE A 315 -11.72 -7.63 26.08
N PRO A 316 -10.84 -8.38 26.75
CA PRO A 316 -10.60 -8.19 28.18
C PRO A 316 -9.83 -6.88 28.42
N ALA A 317 -10.44 -5.91 29.11
CA ALA A 317 -9.80 -4.63 29.44
C ALA A 317 -10.51 -3.89 30.58
N SER A 318 -9.94 -2.76 31.01
CA SER A 318 -10.60 -1.81 31.89
C SER A 318 -11.54 -0.90 31.08
N TYR A 319 -12.80 -0.83 31.49
CA TYR A 319 -13.85 -0.03 30.86
C TYR A 319 -14.46 0.97 31.82
N LYS A 320 -15.01 2.06 31.27
CA LYS A 320 -15.87 3.01 31.98
C LYS A 320 -17.22 3.10 31.29
N ILE A 321 -18.27 3.27 32.07
CA ILE A 321 -19.61 3.55 31.55
C ILE A 321 -19.78 5.07 31.52
N ILE A 322 -20.00 5.59 30.31
CA ILE A 322 -20.18 7.03 30.08
C ILE A 322 -21.58 7.28 29.54
N ALA A 323 -22.14 8.45 29.89
CA ALA A 323 -23.33 9.00 29.27
C ALA A 323 -22.92 10.21 28.44
N ARG A 324 -23.73 10.58 27.45
CA ARG A 324 -23.47 11.76 26.62
C ARG A 324 -23.69 13.07 27.37
N ASP A 325 -24.66 13.06 28.28
CA ASP A 325 -25.26 14.22 28.93
C ASP A 325 -24.89 14.38 30.41
N VAL A 326 -24.32 13.35 31.02
CA VAL A 326 -23.97 13.34 32.45
C VAL A 326 -22.48 13.02 32.64
N GLY A 327 -21.83 13.75 33.56
CA GLY A 327 -20.41 13.60 33.84
C GLY A 327 -20.03 12.26 34.51
N THR A 328 -20.91 11.70 35.33
CA THR A 328 -20.68 10.44 36.05
C THR A 328 -21.92 9.56 36.03
N VAL A 329 -21.78 8.33 35.57
CA VAL A 329 -22.85 7.33 35.57
C VAL A 329 -22.73 6.49 36.84
N MET A 330 -23.86 6.35 37.56
CA MET A 330 -23.94 5.57 38.80
C MET A 330 -24.87 4.38 38.57
N GLY A 331 -24.54 3.24 39.18
CA GLY A 331 -25.37 2.06 39.07
C GLY A 331 -24.80 0.85 39.80
N VAL A 332 -25.25 -0.33 39.37
CA VAL A 332 -24.75 -1.62 39.82
C VAL A 332 -24.26 -2.38 38.58
N LEU A 333 -22.97 -2.72 38.54
CA LEU A 333 -22.34 -3.47 37.46
C LEU A 333 -21.96 -4.86 37.98
N ASP A 334 -22.53 -5.91 37.37
CA ASP A 334 -22.36 -7.31 37.77
C ASP A 334 -22.63 -7.56 39.27
N GLY A 335 -23.63 -6.87 39.82
CA GLY A 335 -24.02 -6.96 41.23
C GLY A 335 -23.22 -6.07 42.19
N GLU A 336 -22.16 -5.42 41.72
CA GLU A 336 -21.35 -4.51 42.53
C GLU A 336 -21.66 -3.03 42.26
N ARG A 337 -21.54 -2.18 43.28
CA ARG A 337 -21.77 -0.75 43.14
C ARG A 337 -20.75 -0.12 42.18
N TYR A 338 -21.25 0.66 41.23
CA TYR A 338 -20.47 1.35 40.21
C TYR A 338 -20.63 2.87 40.35
N GLU A 339 -19.50 3.58 40.45
CA GLU A 339 -19.45 5.02 40.69
C GLU A 339 -18.68 5.80 39.62
N GLY A 340 -18.66 5.30 38.38
CA GLY A 340 -17.98 5.95 37.25
C GLY A 340 -16.47 5.67 37.14
N GLU A 341 -15.91 4.91 38.07
CA GLU A 341 -14.52 4.45 38.04
C GLU A 341 -14.28 3.38 36.96
N GLU A 342 -13.03 3.11 36.62
CA GLU A 342 -12.72 2.02 35.69
C GLU A 342 -12.97 0.65 36.33
N ARG A 343 -13.50 -0.28 35.53
CA ARG A 343 -13.73 -1.67 35.92
C ARG A 343 -13.11 -2.60 34.89
N PHE A 344 -12.30 -3.55 35.35
CA PHE A 344 -11.84 -4.62 34.46
C PHE A 344 -13.00 -5.56 34.16
N LEU A 345 -13.28 -5.75 32.87
CA LEU A 345 -14.30 -6.68 32.37
C LEU A 345 -13.60 -7.83 31.65
N SER A 346 -13.96 -9.06 32.04
CA SER A 346 -13.52 -10.29 31.37
C SER A 346 -14.46 -10.60 30.21
N PRO A 347 -14.04 -11.38 29.19
CA PRO A 347 -14.92 -11.70 28.08
C PRO A 347 -16.19 -12.42 28.56
N GLY A 348 -17.36 -11.96 28.12
CA GLY A 348 -18.65 -12.53 28.49
C GLY A 348 -19.78 -11.49 28.56
N THR A 349 -20.93 -11.95 29.04
CA THR A 349 -22.11 -11.10 29.29
C THR A 349 -21.98 -10.41 30.64
N HIS A 350 -22.29 -9.12 30.65
CA HIS A 350 -22.32 -8.27 31.84
C HIS A 350 -23.67 -7.59 31.95
N THR A 351 -24.03 -7.25 33.17
CA THR A 351 -25.29 -6.58 33.47
C THR A 351 -25.03 -5.28 34.21
N PHE A 352 -25.58 -4.20 33.69
CA PHE A 352 -25.55 -2.89 34.33
C PHE A 352 -26.97 -2.43 34.66
N VAL A 353 -27.20 -2.07 35.92
CA VAL A 353 -28.45 -1.48 36.40
C VAL A 353 -28.19 -0.04 36.78
N GLN A 354 -28.74 0.87 35.98
CA GLN A 354 -28.55 2.29 36.15
C GLN A 354 -29.37 2.84 37.32
N THR A 355 -28.74 3.66 38.15
CA THR A 355 -29.40 4.43 39.21
C THR A 355 -29.38 5.94 38.96
N SER A 356 -28.53 6.43 38.05
CA SER A 356 -28.51 7.83 37.60
C SER A 356 -29.49 8.13 36.45
N THR A 357 -29.60 9.39 36.04
CA THR A 357 -30.56 9.88 35.02
C THR A 357 -30.00 10.00 33.60
N GLY A 358 -28.79 9.48 33.34
CA GLY A 358 -28.15 9.62 32.02
C GLY A 358 -28.81 8.77 30.93
N HIS A 359 -28.77 9.25 29.69
CA HIS A 359 -29.27 8.51 28.52
C HIS A 359 -28.11 8.16 27.57
N ASP A 360 -28.37 7.27 26.60
CA ASP A 360 -27.39 6.82 25.60
C ASP A 360 -26.07 6.33 26.22
N LEU A 361 -26.18 5.38 27.14
CA LEU A 361 -25.03 4.86 27.86
C LEU A 361 -24.11 4.06 26.93
N VAL A 362 -22.81 4.19 27.16
CA VAL A 362 -21.78 3.47 26.43
C VAL A 362 -20.77 2.87 27.39
N VAL A 363 -20.47 1.60 27.21
CA VAL A 363 -19.30 0.96 27.82
C VAL A 363 -18.13 1.23 26.90
N PHE A 364 -17.11 1.93 27.39
CA PHE A 364 -16.01 2.38 26.56
C PHE A 364 -14.67 2.17 27.25
N TRP A 365 -13.62 1.86 26.48
CA TRP A 365 -12.30 1.59 27.04
C TRP A 365 -11.82 2.76 27.93
N ALA A 366 -11.43 2.46 29.17
CA ALA A 366 -11.20 3.46 30.22
C ALA A 366 -10.13 4.49 29.82
N GLN A 367 -9.01 4.03 29.25
CA GLN A 367 -7.93 4.91 28.79
C GLN A 367 -8.40 5.90 27.72
N ALA A 368 -9.31 5.49 26.83
CA ALA A 368 -9.89 6.41 25.85
C ALA A 368 -10.72 7.51 26.54
N VAL A 369 -11.52 7.13 27.54
CA VAL A 369 -12.33 8.06 28.33
C VAL A 369 -11.45 9.08 29.04
N ASP A 370 -10.38 8.62 29.69
CA ASP A 370 -9.45 9.45 30.47
C ASP A 370 -8.63 10.40 29.59
N ARG A 371 -8.38 10.00 28.34
CA ARG A 371 -7.75 10.84 27.32
C ARG A 371 -8.74 11.71 26.55
N ASN A 372 -9.97 11.83 27.05
CA ASN A 372 -11.05 12.67 26.52
C ASN A 372 -11.56 12.26 25.12
N PHE A 373 -11.41 11.00 24.74
CA PHE A 373 -12.07 10.45 23.55
C PHE A 373 -13.50 10.04 23.89
N ARG A 374 -14.40 10.20 22.91
CA ARG A 374 -15.81 9.83 22.98
C ARG A 374 -16.24 9.26 21.62
N PRO A 375 -17.15 8.27 21.59
CA PRO A 375 -17.71 7.77 20.33
C PRO A 375 -18.43 8.87 19.54
N ILE A 376 -18.37 8.77 18.22
CA ILE A 376 -19.18 9.57 17.29
C ILE A 376 -20.45 8.77 16.97
N ASP A 377 -21.61 9.42 16.88
CA ASP A 377 -22.84 8.75 16.49
C ASP A 377 -22.66 8.08 15.12
N SER A 378 -23.11 6.83 14.98
CA SER A 378 -23.09 6.10 13.70
C SER A 378 -23.91 6.80 12.61
N SER A 379 -24.84 7.70 12.99
CA SER A 379 -25.61 8.55 12.08
C SER A 379 -24.83 9.72 11.47
N THR A 380 -23.66 10.07 12.01
CA THR A 380 -22.78 11.14 11.49
C THR A 380 -21.56 10.61 10.75
N SER A 381 -21.46 9.29 10.53
CA SER A 381 -20.35 8.71 9.78
C SER A 381 -20.39 9.19 8.31
N PRO A 382 -19.36 9.86 7.77
CA PRO A 382 -19.32 10.35 6.39
C PRO A 382 -19.19 9.24 5.32
N GLY A 383 -19.57 8.01 5.64
CA GLY A 383 -19.34 6.81 4.83
C GLY A 383 -20.53 6.35 4.00
N SER A 384 -21.68 7.03 4.03
CA SER A 384 -22.84 6.72 3.19
C SER A 384 -22.80 7.37 1.80
N LEU A 385 -21.61 7.65 1.28
CA LEU A 385 -21.41 8.09 -0.10
C LEU A 385 -20.59 7.01 -0.82
N ASN A 386 -21.35 6.22 -1.59
CA ASN A 386 -21.00 5.28 -2.66
C ASN A 386 -19.52 5.20 -3.11
#